data_AF-A0A2V7PE27-F1
#
_entry.id   AF-A0A2V7PE27-F1
#
_cell.length_a   1.000
_cell.length_b   1.000
_cell.length_c   1.000
_cell.angle_alpha   90.00
_cell.angle_beta   90.00
_cell.angle_gamma   90.00
#
_symmetry.space_group_name_H-M   'P 1'
#
loop_
_entity.id
_entity.type
_entity.pdbx_description
1 polymer ?
#
loop_
_entity_poly.entity_id
_entity_poly.type
_entity_poly.pdbx_seq_one_letter_code
_entity_poly.pdbx_strand_id
1 'polypeptide(L)'
;MPVRPGTAKRMTGYLHPVMRSPGLLPPSLPMSLLALACVSEHGPLTNRMAQSATPYLARAAREPVSWQPWGRDAFALAARLDRPILLYVGADDCRWCAVMDREVYGDQALAAMIDSLFVPVRVDRDERPDLAQRYTAAVQLLAGLRGYPTTVFLTPDGSAFFGGTYFPLDDPVTGRGLKQLLPEVARSYRDQRASILRRAALVRQRSLERHASARGALKPALFQRDVDAVRSATAAAAETRTELATFPFTQAADLLLAVYVRTGDTSYLAPARAVLDYMADSGEAGLAARATDDPPELVRAGLLRDLVAGWAATGDGRYRDEARELARRLAGNVGRTADRTVFADRDAYVLGAILDAAAVLSDSGTLLRARATLDSLLRRVYARGRAVRHVAGGGAPDRALLGDQVQVAWACLAARDASGERRYGEVAEDLVRVLERDFADSGSAGYYDAVATDRAVPRSVRAKPVLDDLLPGGNAWAGRVLLRLARLTGDAQYRRRAEATFEGVAGAVVGEGVRAASYLAAVQELFRER
;
A
#
# COMPACT_ATOMS: atom_id res chain seq x y z
N MET A 1 65.42 70.07 -53.61
CA MET A 1 66.22 69.36 -54.65
C MET A 1 66.78 68.07 -54.04
N PRO A 2 66.95 67.02 -54.86
CA PRO A 2 66.58 65.61 -54.60
C PRO A 2 67.69 64.84 -53.82
N VAL A 3 67.60 63.59 -53.33
CA VAL A 3 67.28 62.28 -53.95
C VAL A 3 67.14 61.22 -52.82
N ARG A 4 66.03 60.43 -52.86
CA ARG A 4 65.83 58.96 -52.72
C ARG A 4 66.93 57.97 -52.17
N PRO A 5 66.59 56.72 -51.76
CA PRO A 5 66.19 56.28 -50.40
C PRO A 5 66.95 55.01 -49.89
N GLY A 6 66.66 54.50 -48.67
CA GLY A 6 67.03 53.11 -48.29
C GLY A 6 67.09 52.72 -46.80
N THR A 7 66.04 52.03 -46.33
CA THR A 7 65.99 50.87 -45.39
C THR A 7 66.56 50.87 -43.94
N ALA A 8 65.61 50.70 -42.99
CA ALA A 8 65.48 49.69 -41.92
C ALA A 8 66.32 49.70 -40.60
N LYS A 9 65.55 49.80 -39.49
CA LYS A 9 65.61 49.13 -38.16
C LYS A 9 66.78 49.35 -37.17
N ARG A 10 66.41 49.97 -36.03
CA ARG A 10 66.45 49.53 -34.59
C ARG A 10 67.19 50.46 -33.62
N MET A 11 66.50 50.72 -32.49
CA MET A 11 67.02 50.93 -31.11
C MET A 11 67.86 52.21 -30.89
N THR A 12 67.85 52.97 -29.78
CA THR A 12 67.35 52.84 -28.39
C THR A 12 67.62 54.17 -27.68
N GLY A 13 66.87 54.46 -26.59
CA GLY A 13 67.41 55.11 -25.38
C GLY A 13 66.84 56.49 -25.02
N TYR A 14 66.16 56.62 -23.87
CA TYR A 14 66.71 56.84 -22.51
C TYR A 14 66.84 58.36 -22.25
N LEU A 15 66.15 59.00 -21.28
CA LEU A 15 66.28 58.83 -19.81
C LEU A 15 65.09 59.43 -19.00
N HIS A 16 64.89 58.81 -17.83
CA HIS A 16 64.07 59.06 -16.63
C HIS A 16 64.20 60.45 -15.93
N PRO A 17 63.62 60.73 -14.74
CA PRO A 17 62.59 60.05 -13.89
C PRO A 17 61.43 61.01 -13.48
N VAL A 18 60.36 60.65 -12.74
CA VAL A 18 60.29 60.48 -11.27
C VAL A 18 58.97 59.79 -10.89
N MET A 19 59.11 58.87 -9.93
CA MET A 19 58.08 58.03 -9.31
C MET A 19 57.17 58.78 -8.32
N ARG A 20 55.90 58.36 -8.24
CA ARG A 20 55.22 57.99 -6.98
C ARG A 20 53.89 57.27 -7.29
N SER A 21 53.83 56.00 -6.93
CA SER A 21 52.62 55.19 -6.68
C SER A 21 52.88 54.45 -5.34
N PRO A 22 51.93 53.73 -4.69
CA PRO A 22 50.57 53.37 -5.13
C PRO A 22 49.49 53.42 -4.04
N GLY A 23 48.22 53.35 -4.46
CA GLY A 23 47.09 52.96 -3.62
C GLY A 23 46.02 52.33 -4.50
N LEU A 24 46.14 51.01 -4.69
CA LEU A 24 45.31 50.20 -5.59
C LEU A 24 43.85 50.06 -5.09
N LEU A 25 42.90 50.31 -6.00
CA LEU A 25 41.62 49.59 -6.05
C LEU A 25 41.49 49.00 -7.46
N PRO A 26 41.46 47.66 -7.64
CA PRO A 26 41.13 47.05 -8.92
C PRO A 26 39.60 46.87 -9.06
N PRO A 27 39.12 46.61 -10.29
CA PRO A 27 37.71 46.76 -10.64
C PRO A 27 36.88 45.50 -10.33
N SER A 28 35.60 45.78 -10.12
CA SER A 28 34.42 44.91 -10.22
C SER A 28 34.61 43.60 -11.01
N LEU A 29 34.39 42.48 -10.32
CA LEU A 29 34.11 41.16 -10.88
C LEU A 29 32.64 40.78 -10.64
N PRO A 30 32.03 39.97 -11.53
CA PRO A 30 30.60 39.86 -11.66
C PRO A 30 29.97 39.00 -10.57
N MET A 31 28.78 39.44 -10.18
CA MET A 31 27.86 38.84 -9.25
C MET A 31 27.32 37.52 -9.83
N SER A 32 27.94 36.39 -9.54
CA SER A 32 27.34 35.05 -9.70
C SER A 32 28.14 33.98 -8.97
N LEU A 33 27.40 33.08 -8.31
CA LEU A 33 27.82 31.78 -7.76
C LEU A 33 28.73 31.82 -6.53
N LEU A 34 28.12 32.13 -5.38
CA LEU A 34 28.50 31.56 -4.08
C LEU A 34 27.36 31.76 -3.06
N ALA A 35 26.16 31.26 -3.40
CA ALA A 35 25.22 30.84 -2.37
C ALA A 35 25.68 29.45 -1.90
N LEU A 36 26.83 29.39 -1.21
CA LEU A 36 27.01 28.35 -0.21
C LEU A 36 25.94 28.66 0.84
N ALA A 37 24.80 27.99 0.70
CA ALA A 37 23.89 27.84 1.82
C ALA A 37 24.68 27.06 2.88
N CYS A 38 25.38 27.79 3.74
CA CYS A 38 25.63 27.35 5.11
C CYS A 38 24.25 27.24 5.76
N VAL A 39 23.55 26.16 5.44
CA VAL A 39 22.38 25.71 6.21
C VAL A 39 22.93 25.45 7.59
N SER A 40 22.50 26.24 8.58
CA SER A 40 22.81 25.95 9.96
C SER A 40 22.42 24.50 10.23
N GLU A 41 23.30 23.73 10.87
CA GLU A 41 23.05 22.31 11.19
C GLU A 41 21.84 22.10 12.13
N HIS A 42 21.15 23.19 12.50
CA HIS A 42 20.06 23.27 13.47
C HIS A 42 18.88 24.13 12.97
N GLY A 43 18.78 24.43 11.67
CA GLY A 43 17.62 25.14 11.12
C GLY A 43 16.33 24.33 11.28
N PRO A 44 15.17 24.98 11.46
CA PRO A 44 13.90 24.26 11.60
C PRO A 44 13.64 23.45 10.33
N LEU A 45 13.18 22.21 10.52
CA LEU A 45 12.68 21.40 9.41
C LEU A 45 11.52 22.16 8.74
N THR A 46 11.35 21.93 7.44
CA THR A 46 10.22 22.50 6.69
C THR A 46 9.28 21.36 6.33
N ASN A 47 7.98 21.54 6.60
CA ASN A 47 6.95 20.60 6.17
C ASN A 47 6.91 20.54 4.64
N ARG A 48 7.05 19.32 4.08
CA ARG A 48 7.10 19.08 2.62
C ARG A 48 5.81 18.47 2.06
N MET A 49 4.76 18.31 2.88
CA MET A 49 3.51 17.68 2.45
C MET A 49 2.70 18.51 1.45
N ALA A 50 2.98 19.81 1.30
CA ALA A 50 2.36 20.65 0.27
C ALA A 50 2.67 20.18 -1.17
N GLN A 51 3.72 19.35 -1.32
CA GLN A 51 4.13 18.75 -2.60
C GLN A 51 3.47 17.39 -2.85
N SER A 52 2.75 16.85 -1.86
CA SER A 52 2.13 15.53 -1.94
C SER A 52 0.89 15.55 -2.82
N ALA A 53 0.65 14.41 -3.47
CA ALA A 53 -0.37 14.31 -4.49
C ALA A 53 -1.65 13.57 -4.04
N THR A 54 -1.71 13.12 -2.78
CA THR A 54 -2.92 12.57 -2.16
C THR A 54 -3.60 13.59 -1.25
N PRO A 55 -4.95 13.60 -1.17
CA PRO A 55 -5.67 14.50 -0.26
C PRO A 55 -5.25 14.35 1.21
N TYR A 56 -4.99 13.12 1.65
CA TYR A 56 -4.56 12.81 3.01
C TYR A 56 -3.25 13.52 3.37
N LEU A 57 -2.21 13.37 2.54
CA LEU A 57 -0.93 14.03 2.79
C LEU A 57 -1.04 15.55 2.60
N ALA A 58 -1.76 16.01 1.58
CA ALA A 58 -1.93 17.44 1.33
C ALA A 58 -2.57 18.18 2.51
N ARG A 59 -3.47 17.56 3.29
CA ARG A 59 -4.00 18.15 4.53
C ARG A 59 -2.92 18.35 5.59
N ALA A 60 -2.02 17.38 5.72
CA ALA A 60 -0.92 17.43 6.69
C ALA A 60 0.10 18.53 6.39
N ALA A 61 0.04 19.18 5.22
CA ALA A 61 0.85 20.36 4.90
C ALA A 61 0.57 21.57 5.81
N ARG A 62 -0.60 21.60 6.46
CA ARG A 62 -1.00 22.66 7.38
C ARG A 62 -0.75 22.30 8.85
N GLU A 63 -0.31 21.08 9.13
CA GLU A 63 0.03 20.66 10.49
C GLU A 63 1.35 21.29 10.95
N PRO A 64 1.50 21.57 12.26
CA PRO A 64 2.71 22.19 12.78
C PRO A 64 3.94 21.29 12.73
N VAL A 65 3.76 19.96 12.67
CA VAL A 65 4.87 19.01 12.51
C VAL A 65 5.50 19.15 11.12
N SER A 66 6.84 19.20 11.05
CA SER A 66 7.57 19.37 9.79
C SER A 66 7.71 18.06 9.01
N TRP A 67 6.57 17.48 8.61
CA TRP A 67 6.49 16.18 7.93
C TRP A 67 7.36 16.10 6.66
N GLN A 68 8.11 15.01 6.55
CA GLN A 68 8.90 14.65 5.39
C GLN A 68 8.23 13.51 4.61
N PRO A 69 8.30 13.49 3.27
CA PRO A 69 7.86 12.34 2.49
C PRO A 69 8.79 11.15 2.72
N TRP A 70 8.24 9.96 2.63
CA TRP A 70 9.05 8.74 2.63
C TRP A 70 9.98 8.71 1.43
N GLY A 71 11.30 8.66 1.66
CA GLY A 71 12.26 8.56 0.58
C GLY A 71 13.70 8.66 1.07
N ARG A 72 14.64 8.49 0.13
CA ARG A 72 16.09 8.54 0.40
C ARG A 72 16.50 9.80 1.17
N ASP A 73 15.88 10.93 0.83
CA ASP A 73 16.19 12.22 1.46
C ASP A 73 15.86 12.23 2.95
N ALA A 74 14.74 11.63 3.37
CA ALA A 74 14.37 11.54 4.79
C ALA A 74 15.33 10.64 5.58
N PHE A 75 15.75 9.51 5.01
CA PHE A 75 16.74 8.62 5.63
C PHE A 75 18.13 9.25 5.69
N ALA A 76 18.56 9.91 4.62
CA ALA A 76 19.83 10.62 4.58
C ALA A 76 19.84 11.79 5.59
N LEU A 77 18.71 12.49 5.72
CA LEU A 77 18.53 13.52 6.74
C LEU A 77 18.63 12.94 8.16
N ALA A 78 17.95 11.83 8.43
CA ALA A 78 18.02 11.14 9.72
C ALA A 78 19.44 10.69 10.08
N ALA A 79 20.17 10.15 9.10
CA ALA A 79 21.57 9.76 9.27
C ALA A 79 22.47 10.97 9.52
N ARG A 80 22.30 12.05 8.76
CA ARG A 80 23.09 13.28 8.89
C ARG A 80 22.87 13.97 10.24
N LEU A 81 21.64 14.00 10.72
CA LEU A 81 21.30 14.61 12.01
C LEU A 81 21.54 13.67 13.21
N ASP A 82 21.93 12.41 12.98
CA ASP A 82 21.96 11.32 13.95
C ASP A 82 20.69 11.23 14.82
N ARG A 83 19.53 11.35 14.18
CA ARG A 83 18.22 11.34 14.84
C ARG A 83 17.38 10.16 14.33
N PRO A 84 16.58 9.52 15.22
CA PRO A 84 15.67 8.49 14.79
C PRO A 84 14.54 9.09 13.94
N ILE A 85 13.92 8.25 13.11
CA ILE A 85 12.75 8.61 12.32
C ILE A 85 11.50 8.32 13.14
N LEU A 86 10.57 9.28 13.18
CA LEU A 86 9.19 9.03 13.60
C LEU A 86 8.37 8.81 12.33
N LEU A 87 8.01 7.57 12.05
CA LEU A 87 7.13 7.21 10.96
C LEU A 87 5.68 7.22 11.45
N TYR A 88 4.82 7.99 10.77
CA TYR A 88 3.38 7.96 10.92
C TYR A 88 2.72 7.45 9.64
N VAL A 89 1.98 6.35 9.74
CA VAL A 89 1.20 5.78 8.64
C VAL A 89 -0.28 5.90 8.98
N GLY A 90 -1.03 6.55 8.09
CA GLY A 90 -2.47 6.67 8.20
C GLY A 90 -3.13 6.73 6.83
N ALA A 91 -4.42 7.01 6.82
CA ALA A 91 -5.24 7.05 5.61
C ALA A 91 -6.35 8.10 5.73
N ASP A 92 -6.96 8.43 4.59
CA ASP A 92 -8.05 9.41 4.53
C ASP A 92 -9.32 8.94 5.25
N ASP A 93 -9.62 7.66 5.13
CA ASP A 93 -10.80 6.96 5.62
C ASP A 93 -10.64 6.37 7.03
N CYS A 94 -9.52 6.66 7.69
CA CYS A 94 -9.20 6.14 9.01
C CYS A 94 -9.69 7.09 10.11
N ARG A 95 -10.69 6.65 10.89
CA ARG A 95 -11.30 7.45 11.97
C ARG A 95 -10.28 7.87 13.03
N TRP A 96 -9.48 6.94 13.53
CA TRP A 96 -8.48 7.21 14.56
C TRP A 96 -7.32 8.07 14.05
N CYS A 97 -7.05 8.04 12.74
CA CYS A 97 -6.07 8.93 12.12
C CYS A 97 -6.54 10.38 12.18
N ALA A 98 -7.82 10.64 11.84
CA ALA A 98 -8.41 11.97 11.95
C ALA A 98 -8.47 12.49 13.41
N VAL A 99 -8.70 11.59 14.37
CA VAL A 99 -8.61 11.94 15.81
C VAL A 99 -7.17 12.32 16.18
N MET A 100 -6.19 11.50 15.80
CA MET A 100 -4.78 11.73 16.10
C MET A 100 -4.23 13.01 15.44
N ASP A 101 -4.62 13.31 14.20
CA ASP A 101 -4.25 14.55 13.50
C ASP A 101 -4.76 15.79 14.26
N ARG A 102 -6.02 15.77 14.69
CA ARG A 102 -6.66 16.89 15.38
C ARG A 102 -6.15 17.08 16.81
N GLU A 103 -6.04 15.98 17.57
CA GLU A 103 -5.84 16.03 19.03
C GLU A 103 -4.37 15.90 19.44
N VAL A 104 -3.51 15.37 18.57
CA VAL A 104 -2.12 15.06 18.89
C VAL A 104 -1.17 15.84 17.99
N TYR A 105 -1.19 15.60 16.68
CA TYR A 105 -0.26 16.25 15.75
C TYR A 105 -0.58 17.71 15.46
N GLY A 106 -1.77 18.19 15.83
CA GLY A 106 -2.13 19.62 15.83
C GLY A 106 -1.51 20.43 16.96
N ASP A 107 -0.93 19.80 17.99
CA ASP A 107 -0.33 20.50 19.13
C ASP A 107 1.05 21.10 18.78
N GLN A 108 1.19 22.41 19.00
CA GLN A 108 2.40 23.17 18.66
C GLN A 108 3.62 22.75 19.50
N ALA A 109 3.40 22.44 20.79
CA ALA A 109 4.49 22.08 21.69
C ALA A 109 5.01 20.68 21.38
N LEU A 110 4.11 19.72 21.10
CA LEU A 110 4.45 18.40 20.62
C LEU A 110 5.18 18.47 19.28
N ALA A 111 4.70 19.29 18.33
CA ALA A 111 5.35 19.44 17.03
C ALA A 111 6.78 19.97 17.14
N ALA A 112 7.03 21.00 17.97
CA ALA A 112 8.38 21.48 18.24
C ALA A 112 9.27 20.40 18.88
N MET A 113 8.69 19.55 19.74
CA MET A 113 9.39 18.41 20.31
C MET A 113 9.73 17.34 19.25
N ILE A 114 8.80 17.01 18.37
CA ILE A 114 9.03 16.08 17.25
C ILE A 114 10.14 16.61 16.34
N ASP A 115 10.04 17.88 15.93
CA ASP A 115 10.97 18.53 15.00
C ASP A 115 12.36 18.77 15.60
N SER A 116 12.50 18.69 16.93
CA SER A 116 13.79 18.78 17.65
C SER A 116 14.40 17.44 18.04
N LEU A 117 13.60 16.37 18.12
CA LEU A 117 14.09 15.03 18.50
C LEU A 117 14.14 14.02 17.35
N PHE A 118 13.27 14.13 16.35
CA PHE A 118 13.09 13.13 15.29
C PHE A 118 13.21 13.72 13.88
N VAL A 119 13.34 12.86 12.88
CA VAL A 119 12.94 13.18 11.50
C VAL A 119 11.52 12.64 11.30
N PRO A 120 10.48 13.48 11.29
CA PRO A 120 9.11 13.03 11.13
C PRO A 120 8.81 12.69 9.67
N VAL A 121 8.35 11.46 9.42
CA VAL A 121 8.00 10.94 8.11
C VAL A 121 6.52 10.55 8.12
N ARG A 122 5.75 11.05 7.14
CA ARG A 122 4.34 10.73 6.99
C ARG A 122 4.10 9.93 5.72
N VAL A 123 3.27 8.90 5.82
CA VAL A 123 2.95 7.98 4.72
C VAL A 123 1.45 7.80 4.62
N ASP A 124 0.94 7.93 3.40
CA ASP A 124 -0.41 7.51 3.04
C ASP A 124 -0.41 6.00 2.79
N ARG A 125 -1.19 5.26 3.58
CA ARG A 125 -1.40 3.82 3.44
C ARG A 125 -1.94 3.47 2.05
N ASP A 126 -2.75 4.35 1.47
CA ASP A 126 -3.45 4.09 0.22
C ASP A 126 -2.49 4.24 -0.96
N GLU A 127 -1.53 5.17 -0.84
CA GLU A 127 -0.45 5.33 -1.80
C GLU A 127 0.65 4.27 -1.62
N ARG A 128 0.91 3.86 -0.38
CA ARG A 128 2.02 2.98 0.02
C ARG A 128 1.57 1.80 0.89
N PRO A 129 0.70 0.92 0.38
CA PRO A 129 0.25 -0.25 1.11
C PRO A 129 1.41 -1.21 1.45
N ASP A 130 2.49 -1.20 0.64
CA ASP A 130 3.73 -1.93 0.90
C ASP A 130 4.39 -1.53 2.22
N LEU A 131 4.41 -0.23 2.53
CA LEU A 131 4.97 0.28 3.78
C LEU A 131 4.03 0.04 4.94
N ALA A 132 2.74 0.25 4.72
CA ALA A 132 1.71 0.10 5.75
C ALA A 132 1.67 -1.33 6.29
N GLN A 133 1.65 -2.34 5.41
CA GLN A 133 1.69 -3.75 5.79
C GLN A 133 2.99 -4.12 6.53
N ARG A 134 4.12 -3.60 6.06
CA ARG A 134 5.43 -3.86 6.67
C ARG A 134 5.51 -3.32 8.09
N TYR A 135 5.10 -2.08 8.31
CA TYR A 135 5.26 -1.43 9.60
C TYR A 135 4.16 -1.80 10.60
N THR A 136 2.95 -2.13 10.16
CA THR A 136 1.95 -2.78 11.02
C THR A 136 2.42 -4.16 11.48
N ALA A 137 3.05 -4.96 10.61
CA ALA A 137 3.67 -6.23 11.00
C ALA A 137 4.82 -6.03 12.00
N ALA A 138 5.61 -4.97 11.86
CA ALA A 138 6.65 -4.62 12.84
C ALA A 138 6.05 -4.21 14.20
N VAL A 139 4.98 -3.41 14.22
CA VAL A 139 4.25 -3.06 15.45
C VAL A 139 3.65 -4.28 16.13
N GLN A 140 3.11 -5.23 15.36
CA GLN A 140 2.65 -6.50 15.92
C GLN A 140 3.77 -7.26 16.63
N LEU A 141 4.98 -7.30 16.05
CA LEU A 141 6.13 -7.98 16.66
C LEU A 141 6.65 -7.25 17.90
N LEU A 142 6.58 -5.91 17.91
CA LEU A 142 7.11 -5.06 18.97
C LEU A 142 6.17 -4.89 20.16
N ALA A 143 4.87 -4.73 19.89
CA ALA A 143 3.87 -4.34 20.88
C ALA A 143 2.65 -5.28 20.93
N GLY A 144 2.53 -6.24 20.01
CA GLY A 144 1.36 -7.11 19.93
C GLY A 144 0.09 -6.42 19.42
N LEU A 145 0.21 -5.19 18.92
CA LEU A 145 -0.91 -4.35 18.45
C LEU A 145 -1.05 -4.40 16.92
N ARG A 146 -2.28 -4.19 16.45
CA ARG A 146 -2.65 -4.11 15.02
C ARG A 146 -3.61 -2.93 14.80
N GLY A 147 -3.74 -2.55 13.53
CA GLY A 147 -4.69 -1.52 13.09
C GLY A 147 -4.01 -0.19 12.78
N TYR A 148 -4.85 0.80 12.47
CA TYR A 148 -4.42 2.15 12.14
C TYR A 148 -4.92 3.18 13.18
N PRO A 149 -4.26 4.33 13.33
CA PRO A 149 -2.99 4.69 12.72
C PRO A 149 -1.82 3.82 13.23
N THR A 150 -0.69 3.87 12.53
CA THR A 150 0.55 3.20 12.96
C THR A 150 1.65 4.23 13.17
N THR A 151 2.17 4.32 14.40
CA THR A 151 3.27 5.20 14.78
C THR A 151 4.50 4.36 15.14
N VAL A 152 5.60 4.53 14.40
CA VAL A 152 6.79 3.67 14.51
C VAL A 152 8.05 4.51 14.58
N PHE A 153 8.97 4.11 15.45
CA PHE A 153 10.28 4.74 15.58
C PHE A 153 11.32 3.86 14.90
N LEU A 154 12.02 4.46 13.92
CA LEU A 154 12.98 3.77 13.07
C LEU A 154 14.40 4.30 13.28
N THR A 155 15.37 3.41 13.13
CA THR A 155 16.76 3.78 12.89
C THR A 155 16.91 4.45 11.51
N PRO A 156 18.00 5.20 11.25
CA PRO A 156 18.23 5.85 9.95
C PRO A 156 18.32 4.90 8.75
N ASP A 157 18.48 3.59 8.97
CA ASP A 157 18.44 2.57 7.92
C ASP A 157 17.04 1.92 7.75
N GLY A 158 16.03 2.43 8.46
CA GLY A 158 14.63 2.04 8.33
C GLY A 158 14.18 0.86 9.20
N SER A 159 15.02 0.32 10.08
CA SER A 159 14.56 -0.71 11.03
C SER A 159 13.69 -0.13 12.13
N ALA A 160 12.52 -0.75 12.34
CA ALA A 160 11.67 -0.45 13.48
C ALA A 160 12.26 -1.00 14.79
N PHE A 161 12.29 -0.18 15.84
CA PHE A 161 12.75 -0.60 17.17
C PHE A 161 11.74 -0.32 18.29
N PHE A 162 10.76 0.54 18.04
CA PHE A 162 9.64 0.82 18.92
C PHE A 162 8.43 1.25 18.09
N GLY A 163 7.21 1.03 18.56
CA GLY A 163 6.02 1.48 17.86
C GLY A 163 4.73 1.01 18.53
N GLY A 164 3.62 1.57 18.05
CA GLY A 164 2.27 1.29 18.50
C GLY A 164 1.27 1.83 17.48
N THR A 165 -0.01 1.82 17.85
CA THR A 165 -1.08 2.33 17.00
C THR A 165 -1.41 3.78 17.35
N TYR A 166 -2.49 3.98 18.11
CA TYR A 166 -2.90 5.27 18.63
C TYR A 166 -2.11 5.61 19.92
N PHE A 167 -1.53 6.80 19.94
CA PHE A 167 -0.94 7.38 21.15
C PHE A 167 -1.67 8.69 21.48
N PRO A 168 -2.41 8.79 22.60
CA PRO A 168 -3.01 10.05 23.01
C PRO A 168 -1.92 11.09 23.33
N LEU A 169 -2.24 12.38 23.26
CA LEU A 169 -1.30 13.46 23.58
C LEU A 169 -0.80 13.33 25.04
N ASP A 170 -1.76 13.26 25.96
CA ASP A 170 -1.60 12.90 27.36
C ASP A 170 -2.56 11.72 27.64
N ASP A 171 -2.04 10.61 28.16
CA ASP A 171 -2.86 9.42 28.41
C ASP A 171 -3.70 9.61 29.70
N PRO A 172 -5.03 9.49 29.64
CA PRO A 172 -5.89 9.79 30.79
C PRO A 172 -5.80 8.75 31.92
N VAL A 173 -5.29 7.55 31.64
CA VAL A 173 -5.21 6.45 32.61
C VAL A 173 -3.83 6.41 33.27
N THR A 174 -2.79 6.49 32.47
CA THR A 174 -1.39 6.35 32.89
C THR A 174 -0.69 7.68 33.13
N GLY A 175 -1.26 8.79 32.64
CA GLY A 175 -0.64 10.11 32.63
C GLY A 175 0.55 10.22 31.65
N ARG A 176 0.78 9.21 30.81
CA ARG A 176 1.95 9.08 29.93
C ARG A 176 1.51 8.87 28.48
N GLY A 177 1.21 9.98 27.80
CA GLY A 177 0.91 10.00 26.38
C GLY A 177 2.16 10.17 25.51
N LEU A 178 1.94 10.50 24.24
CA LEU A 178 3.01 10.72 23.26
C LEU A 178 3.98 11.82 23.73
N LYS A 179 3.45 12.83 24.44
CA LYS A 179 4.25 13.95 24.98
C LYS A 179 5.35 13.50 25.94
N GLN A 180 5.09 12.50 26.79
CA GLN A 180 6.10 11.94 27.71
C GLN A 180 6.95 10.87 27.02
N LEU A 181 6.39 10.16 26.04
CA LEU A 181 7.07 9.10 25.30
C LEU A 181 8.20 9.63 24.40
N LEU A 182 8.00 10.75 23.70
CA LEU A 182 8.97 11.27 22.72
C LEU A 182 10.37 11.54 23.32
N PRO A 183 10.51 12.24 24.46
CA PRO A 183 11.82 12.45 25.08
C PRO A 183 12.49 11.16 25.55
N GLU A 184 11.70 10.19 26.02
CA GLU A 184 12.21 8.89 26.48
C GLU A 184 12.76 8.05 25.34
N VAL A 185 12.02 7.96 24.23
CA VAL A 185 12.45 7.24 23.03
C VAL A 185 13.73 7.88 22.46
N ALA A 186 13.77 9.22 22.35
CA ALA A 186 14.95 9.93 21.86
C ALA A 186 16.16 9.77 22.77
N ARG A 187 15.96 9.79 24.10
CA ARG A 187 17.01 9.52 25.08
C ARG A 187 17.51 8.08 24.97
N SER A 188 16.62 7.11 24.93
CA SER A 188 16.97 5.69 24.77
C SER A 188 17.74 5.43 23.47
N TYR A 189 17.35 6.07 22.37
CA TYR A 189 18.06 6.00 21.08
C TYR A 189 19.53 6.43 21.20
N ARG A 190 19.82 7.49 21.95
CA ARG A 190 21.18 7.97 22.19
C ARG A 190 21.94 7.12 23.21
N ASP A 191 21.33 6.90 24.38
CA ASP A 191 22.01 6.34 25.55
C ASP A 191 22.09 4.81 25.50
N GLN A 192 21.16 4.15 24.79
CA GLN A 192 21.03 2.69 24.71
C GLN A 192 21.13 2.17 23.25
N ARG A 193 21.86 2.89 22.39
CA ARG A 193 21.93 2.65 20.94
C ARG A 193 22.19 1.19 20.56
N ALA A 194 23.14 0.52 21.22
CA ALA A 194 23.47 -0.87 20.93
C ALA A 194 22.28 -1.84 21.20
N SER A 195 21.48 -1.57 22.25
CA SER A 195 20.28 -2.36 22.55
C SER A 195 19.19 -2.15 21.50
N ILE A 196 19.00 -0.90 21.08
CA ILE A 196 18.05 -0.54 20.02
C ILE A 196 18.43 -1.18 18.69
N LEU A 197 19.70 -1.13 18.28
CA LEU A 197 20.16 -1.76 17.04
C LEU A 197 19.95 -3.28 17.05
N ARG A 198 20.18 -3.96 18.19
CA ARG A 198 19.88 -5.40 18.32
C ARG A 198 18.39 -5.70 18.18
N ARG A 199 17.53 -4.89 18.81
CA ARG A 199 16.07 -5.05 18.71
C ARG A 199 15.57 -4.81 17.28
N ALA A 200 16.06 -3.74 16.65
CA ALA A 200 15.82 -3.41 15.25
C ALA A 200 16.24 -4.55 14.31
N ALA A 201 17.43 -5.13 14.54
CA ALA A 201 17.91 -6.27 13.75
C ALA A 201 17.02 -7.50 13.93
N LEU A 202 16.56 -7.80 15.15
CA LEU A 202 15.67 -8.92 15.42
C LEU A 202 14.30 -8.75 14.74
N VAL A 203 13.71 -7.56 14.79
CA VAL A 203 12.45 -7.26 14.08
C VAL A 203 12.65 -7.47 12.58
N ARG A 204 13.71 -6.89 12.00
CA ARG A 204 14.04 -7.06 10.59
C ARG A 204 14.23 -8.52 10.21
N GLN A 205 14.98 -9.28 11.02
CA GLN A 205 15.22 -10.71 10.80
C GLN A 205 13.91 -11.50 10.82
N ARG A 206 13.06 -11.31 11.85
CA ARG A 206 11.77 -12.00 11.93
C ARG A 206 10.83 -11.64 10.79
N SER A 207 10.82 -10.37 10.36
CA SER A 207 10.09 -9.96 9.17
C SER A 207 10.61 -10.69 7.94
N LEU A 208 11.92 -10.83 7.75
CA LEU A 208 12.51 -11.57 6.62
C LEU A 208 12.25 -13.08 6.71
N GLU A 209 12.38 -13.70 7.87
CA GLU A 209 12.14 -15.12 8.11
C GLU A 209 10.69 -15.53 7.85
N ARG A 210 9.72 -14.68 8.24
CA ARG A 210 8.31 -14.85 7.88
C ARG A 210 8.10 -14.96 6.36
N HIS A 211 8.93 -14.28 5.57
CA HIS A 211 8.87 -14.33 4.11
C HIS A 211 9.74 -15.45 3.50
N ALA A 212 10.89 -15.76 4.09
CA ALA A 212 11.81 -16.79 3.60
C ALA A 212 11.36 -18.22 3.93
N SER A 213 10.69 -18.41 5.07
CA SER A 213 10.11 -19.69 5.49
C SER A 213 8.69 -19.90 4.96
N ALA A 214 8.26 -19.08 3.98
CA ALA A 214 6.90 -19.11 3.44
C ALA A 214 6.68 -20.25 2.43
N ARG A 215 7.71 -21.00 2.04
CA ARG A 215 7.51 -22.16 1.15
C ARG A 215 6.91 -23.33 1.91
N GLY A 216 5.84 -23.90 1.39
CA GLY A 216 5.18 -25.06 1.98
C GLY A 216 4.46 -25.91 0.95
N ALA A 217 4.41 -27.22 1.18
CA ALA A 217 3.59 -28.11 0.37
C ALA A 217 2.10 -27.86 0.68
N LEU A 218 1.26 -27.83 -0.36
CA LEU A 218 -0.20 -27.74 -0.23
C LEU A 218 -0.75 -29.08 0.28
N LYS A 219 -0.59 -29.35 1.59
CA LYS A 219 -1.10 -30.56 2.23
C LYS A 219 -2.60 -30.41 2.54
N PRO A 220 -3.49 -31.28 1.99
CA PRO A 220 -4.94 -31.15 2.19
C PRO A 220 -5.38 -31.07 3.66
N ALA A 221 -4.72 -31.82 4.56
CA ALA A 221 -5.05 -31.81 5.98
C ALA A 221 -4.71 -30.47 6.68
N LEU A 222 -3.57 -29.86 6.35
CA LEU A 222 -3.20 -28.55 6.91
C LEU A 222 -4.13 -27.46 6.37
N PHE A 223 -4.44 -27.54 5.07
CA PHE A 223 -5.40 -26.66 4.43
C PHE A 223 -6.77 -26.72 5.11
N GLN A 224 -7.32 -27.93 5.32
CA GLN A 224 -8.62 -28.11 5.96
C GLN A 224 -8.63 -27.57 7.40
N ARG A 225 -7.55 -27.79 8.16
CA ARG A 225 -7.42 -27.24 9.52
C ARG A 225 -7.50 -25.71 9.52
N ASP A 226 -6.83 -25.04 8.58
CA ASP A 226 -6.82 -23.58 8.51
C ASP A 226 -8.19 -23.04 8.03
N VAL A 227 -8.90 -23.76 7.13
CA VAL A 227 -10.32 -23.47 6.79
C VAL A 227 -11.22 -23.59 8.02
N ASP A 228 -11.06 -24.63 8.82
CA ASP A 228 -11.84 -24.83 10.05
C ASP A 228 -11.55 -23.73 11.09
N ALA A 229 -10.32 -23.24 11.16
CA ALA A 229 -9.96 -22.10 11.99
C ALA A 229 -10.66 -20.81 11.55
N VAL A 230 -10.78 -20.55 10.23
CA VAL A 230 -11.57 -19.43 9.70
C VAL A 230 -13.05 -19.58 10.06
N ARG A 231 -13.61 -20.79 9.92
CA ARG A 231 -15.00 -21.08 10.30
C ARG A 231 -15.23 -20.76 11.78
N SER A 232 -14.38 -21.28 12.68
CA SER A 232 -14.51 -21.06 14.12
C SER A 232 -14.35 -19.59 14.51
N ALA A 233 -13.39 -18.87 13.93
CA ALA A 233 -13.21 -17.44 14.19
C ALA A 233 -14.42 -16.61 13.70
N THR A 234 -14.97 -16.96 12.53
CA THR A 234 -16.16 -16.29 11.99
C THR A 234 -17.40 -16.56 12.82
N ALA A 235 -17.58 -17.80 13.29
CA ALA A 235 -18.68 -18.15 14.20
C ALA A 235 -18.59 -17.38 15.53
N ALA A 236 -17.40 -17.31 16.14
CA ALA A 236 -17.20 -16.56 17.37
C ALA A 236 -17.49 -15.06 17.21
N ALA A 237 -17.02 -14.45 16.10
CA ALA A 237 -17.32 -13.05 15.80
C ALA A 237 -18.82 -12.81 15.51
N ALA A 238 -19.49 -13.80 14.91
CA ALA A 238 -20.92 -13.76 14.64
C ALA A 238 -21.76 -13.74 15.92
N GLU A 239 -21.36 -14.51 16.93
CA GLU A 239 -22.03 -14.57 18.24
C GLU A 239 -21.94 -13.24 18.98
N THR A 240 -20.77 -12.59 18.98
CA THR A 240 -20.55 -11.30 19.66
C THR A 240 -21.01 -10.10 18.83
N ARG A 241 -21.26 -10.29 17.53
CA ARG A 241 -21.57 -9.23 16.54
C ARG A 241 -20.52 -8.10 16.51
N THR A 242 -19.28 -8.42 16.87
CA THR A 242 -18.16 -7.47 16.92
C THR A 242 -17.34 -7.54 15.64
N GLU A 243 -17.04 -6.38 15.04
CA GLU A 243 -16.12 -6.23 13.91
C GLU A 243 -16.47 -7.05 12.65
N LEU A 244 -17.69 -7.57 12.55
CA LEU A 244 -18.16 -8.33 11.39
C LEU A 244 -18.16 -7.50 10.10
N ALA A 245 -18.34 -6.18 10.19
CA ALA A 245 -18.37 -5.27 9.03
C ALA A 245 -16.95 -4.84 8.56
N THR A 246 -16.01 -5.78 8.48
CA THR A 246 -14.63 -5.54 8.03
C THR A 246 -14.28 -6.38 6.81
N PHE A 247 -13.26 -5.94 6.07
CA PHE A 247 -12.82 -6.58 4.84
C PHE A 247 -12.45 -8.06 5.03
N PRO A 248 -11.70 -8.48 6.08
CA PRO A 248 -11.37 -9.90 6.28
C PRO A 248 -12.60 -10.80 6.44
N PHE A 249 -13.69 -10.32 7.04
CA PHE A 249 -14.91 -11.12 7.18
C PHE A 249 -15.68 -11.26 5.87
N THR A 250 -15.56 -10.32 4.92
CA THR A 250 -16.07 -10.54 3.55
C THR A 250 -15.34 -11.71 2.89
N GLN A 251 -14.00 -11.75 2.98
CA GLN A 251 -13.22 -12.84 2.39
C GLN A 251 -13.46 -14.18 3.11
N ALA A 252 -13.67 -14.14 4.44
CA ALA A 252 -14.05 -15.33 5.21
C ALA A 252 -15.43 -15.87 4.76
N ALA A 253 -16.43 -15.00 4.55
CA ALA A 253 -17.73 -15.42 4.05
C ALA A 253 -17.64 -16.06 2.65
N ASP A 254 -16.90 -15.47 1.71
CA ASP A 254 -16.64 -16.04 0.38
C ASP A 254 -16.05 -17.46 0.47
N LEU A 255 -15.00 -17.64 1.30
CA LEU A 255 -14.39 -18.95 1.54
C LEU A 255 -15.41 -19.96 2.08
N LEU A 256 -16.14 -19.60 3.12
CA LEU A 256 -17.07 -20.49 3.81
C LEU A 256 -18.23 -20.91 2.89
N LEU A 257 -18.75 -19.98 2.08
CA LEU A 257 -19.73 -20.29 1.03
C LEU A 257 -19.15 -21.24 -0.02
N ALA A 258 -17.92 -21.00 -0.47
CA ALA A 258 -17.25 -21.87 -1.45
C ALA A 258 -17.00 -23.29 -0.91
N VAL A 259 -16.68 -23.42 0.38
CA VAL A 259 -16.58 -24.73 1.08
C VAL A 259 -17.94 -25.40 1.14
N TYR A 260 -18.99 -24.69 1.59
CA TYR A 260 -20.34 -25.21 1.66
C TYR A 260 -20.83 -25.74 0.31
N VAL A 261 -20.69 -24.97 -0.77
CA VAL A 261 -21.09 -25.39 -2.13
C VAL A 261 -20.39 -26.67 -2.57
N ARG A 262 -19.15 -26.91 -2.11
CA ARG A 262 -18.37 -28.08 -2.46
C ARG A 262 -18.73 -29.31 -1.62
N THR A 263 -18.95 -29.13 -0.32
CA THR A 263 -19.08 -30.25 0.64
C THR A 263 -20.53 -30.55 1.02
N GLY A 264 -21.43 -29.59 0.89
CA GLY A 264 -22.78 -29.64 1.46
C GLY A 264 -22.82 -29.49 2.98
N ASP A 265 -21.67 -29.27 3.65
CA ASP A 265 -21.58 -29.18 5.11
C ASP A 265 -22.11 -27.83 5.59
N THR A 266 -23.29 -27.85 6.19
CA THR A 266 -24.02 -26.67 6.67
C THR A 266 -23.32 -25.94 7.82
N SER A 267 -22.32 -26.55 8.46
CA SER A 267 -21.52 -25.89 9.50
C SER A 267 -20.68 -24.73 8.96
N TYR A 268 -20.38 -24.70 7.65
CA TYR A 268 -19.73 -23.55 7.00
C TYR A 268 -20.75 -22.49 6.56
N LEU A 269 -21.99 -22.90 6.26
CA LEU A 269 -23.03 -21.99 5.79
C LEU A 269 -23.51 -21.03 6.89
N ALA A 270 -23.76 -21.54 8.10
CA ALA A 270 -24.28 -20.73 9.21
C ALA A 270 -23.43 -19.49 9.54
N PRO A 271 -22.10 -19.60 9.77
CA PRO A 271 -21.27 -18.42 10.02
C PRO A 271 -21.18 -17.49 8.81
N ALA A 272 -21.15 -18.01 7.57
CA ALA A 272 -21.16 -17.18 6.38
C ALA A 272 -22.44 -16.32 6.30
N ARG A 273 -23.62 -16.95 6.46
CA ARG A 273 -24.90 -16.24 6.48
C ARG A 273 -24.95 -15.17 7.57
N ALA A 274 -24.40 -15.45 8.76
CA ALA A 274 -24.37 -14.47 9.83
C ALA A 274 -23.61 -13.18 9.44
N VAL A 275 -22.51 -13.31 8.68
CA VAL A 275 -21.77 -12.15 8.13
C VAL A 275 -22.62 -11.40 7.10
N LEU A 276 -23.16 -12.12 6.10
CA LEU A 276 -23.98 -11.53 5.03
C LEU A 276 -25.20 -10.80 5.61
N ASP A 277 -25.92 -11.47 6.51
CA ASP A 277 -27.13 -10.95 7.14
C ASP A 277 -26.79 -9.72 7.99
N TYR A 278 -25.73 -9.78 8.80
CA TYR A 278 -25.27 -8.64 9.59
C TYR A 278 -24.95 -7.42 8.73
N MET A 279 -24.19 -7.61 7.64
CA MET A 279 -23.76 -6.52 6.78
C MET A 279 -24.92 -5.95 5.95
N ALA A 280 -25.80 -6.80 5.41
CA ALA A 280 -26.99 -6.39 4.69
C ALA A 280 -27.94 -5.59 5.59
N ASP A 281 -28.21 -6.08 6.79
CA ASP A 281 -29.13 -5.43 7.75
C ASP A 281 -28.54 -4.13 8.33
N SER A 282 -27.22 -3.97 8.34
CA SER A 282 -26.57 -2.75 8.83
C SER A 282 -26.80 -1.53 7.93
N GLY A 283 -27.11 -1.74 6.66
CA GLY A 283 -27.20 -0.67 5.66
C GLY A 283 -25.90 0.13 5.49
N GLU A 284 -25.89 1.10 4.58
CA GLU A 284 -24.66 1.82 4.22
C GLU A 284 -24.09 2.66 5.37
N ALA A 285 -24.94 3.40 6.08
CA ALA A 285 -24.51 4.23 7.20
C ALA A 285 -23.95 3.38 8.35
N GLY A 286 -24.57 2.21 8.60
CA GLY A 286 -24.11 1.28 9.63
C GLY A 286 -22.81 0.57 9.26
N LEU A 287 -22.59 0.25 7.97
CA LEU A 287 -21.32 -0.28 7.49
C LEU A 287 -20.21 0.76 7.58
N ALA A 288 -20.46 1.99 7.11
CA ALA A 288 -19.47 3.07 7.16
C ALA A 288 -19.09 3.46 8.59
N ALA A 289 -20.04 3.47 9.53
CA ALA A 289 -19.76 3.78 10.94
C ALA A 289 -18.95 2.68 11.65
N ARG A 290 -18.97 1.45 11.13
CA ARG A 290 -18.36 0.26 11.76
C ARG A 290 -17.13 -0.26 11.03
N ALA A 291 -16.86 0.21 9.81
CA ALA A 291 -15.59 0.03 9.13
C ALA A 291 -14.55 0.87 9.87
N THR A 292 -13.94 0.30 10.91
CA THR A 292 -13.08 1.07 11.84
C THR A 292 -11.83 1.59 11.12
N ASP A 293 -11.24 0.75 10.26
CA ASP A 293 -9.99 1.01 9.53
C ASP A 293 -10.08 0.70 8.02
N ASP A 294 -11.16 0.07 7.54
CA ASP A 294 -11.30 -0.35 6.14
C ASP A 294 -12.04 0.68 5.28
N PRO A 295 -11.60 0.93 4.03
CA PRO A 295 -12.36 1.77 3.10
C PRO A 295 -13.76 1.17 2.87
N PRO A 296 -14.85 1.91 3.16
CA PRO A 296 -16.21 1.36 3.10
C PRO A 296 -16.59 0.79 1.73
N GLU A 297 -16.04 1.33 0.64
CA GLU A 297 -16.26 0.83 -0.72
C GLU A 297 -15.62 -0.53 -0.98
N LEU A 298 -14.48 -0.85 -0.35
CA LEU A 298 -13.84 -2.15 -0.48
C LEU A 298 -14.62 -3.21 0.29
N VAL A 299 -15.10 -2.88 1.49
CA VAL A 299 -16.01 -3.75 2.25
C VAL A 299 -17.30 -3.99 1.47
N ARG A 300 -17.91 -2.96 0.89
CA ARG A 300 -19.09 -3.10 0.03
C ARG A 300 -18.84 -3.94 -1.22
N ALA A 301 -17.67 -3.81 -1.84
CA ALA A 301 -17.30 -4.64 -3.00
C ALA A 301 -17.08 -6.11 -2.62
N GLY A 302 -16.50 -6.38 -1.44
CA GLY A 302 -16.45 -7.72 -0.85
C GLY A 302 -17.85 -8.29 -0.62
N LEU A 303 -18.70 -7.55 0.10
CA LEU A 303 -20.08 -7.93 0.37
C LEU A 303 -20.88 -8.20 -0.92
N LEU A 304 -20.67 -7.41 -1.98
CA LEU A 304 -21.35 -7.64 -3.26
C LEU A 304 -21.02 -9.03 -3.83
N ARG A 305 -19.76 -9.45 -3.78
CA ARG A 305 -19.33 -10.78 -4.22
C ARG A 305 -19.98 -11.86 -3.35
N ASP A 306 -19.98 -11.64 -2.04
CA ASP A 306 -20.52 -12.58 -1.07
C ASP A 306 -22.03 -12.75 -1.20
N LEU A 307 -22.79 -11.68 -1.44
CA LEU A 307 -24.24 -11.75 -1.67
C LEU A 307 -24.58 -12.54 -2.93
N VAL A 308 -23.81 -12.36 -4.02
CA VAL A 308 -24.00 -13.15 -5.24
C VAL A 308 -23.66 -14.63 -5.00
N ALA A 309 -22.56 -14.91 -4.31
CA ALA A 309 -22.19 -16.27 -3.93
C ALA A 309 -23.22 -16.91 -2.98
N GLY A 310 -23.75 -16.12 -2.03
CA GLY A 310 -24.78 -16.52 -1.10
C GLY A 310 -26.08 -16.86 -1.81
N TRP A 311 -26.53 -16.02 -2.74
CA TRP A 311 -27.69 -16.32 -3.58
C TRP A 311 -27.49 -17.60 -4.40
N ALA A 312 -26.33 -17.77 -5.04
CA ALA A 312 -26.02 -18.97 -5.81
C ALA A 312 -25.98 -20.24 -4.94
N ALA A 313 -25.53 -20.12 -3.68
CA ALA A 313 -25.43 -21.23 -2.75
C ALA A 313 -26.77 -21.63 -2.10
N THR A 314 -27.67 -20.67 -1.85
CA THR A 314 -28.88 -20.91 -1.03
C THR A 314 -30.19 -20.77 -1.80
N GLY A 315 -30.18 -20.09 -2.96
CA GLY A 315 -31.40 -19.68 -3.65
C GLY A 315 -32.17 -18.54 -2.98
N ASP A 316 -31.64 -17.95 -1.90
CA ASP A 316 -32.31 -16.87 -1.16
C ASP A 316 -32.41 -15.59 -2.00
N GLY A 317 -33.65 -15.23 -2.37
CA GLY A 317 -33.95 -14.06 -3.18
C GLY A 317 -33.54 -12.73 -2.53
N ARG A 318 -33.44 -12.69 -1.20
CA ARG A 318 -32.99 -11.49 -0.46
C ARG A 318 -31.58 -11.09 -0.87
N TYR A 319 -30.65 -12.05 -0.91
CA TYR A 319 -29.27 -11.78 -1.30
C TYR A 319 -29.15 -11.31 -2.75
N ARG A 320 -29.96 -11.86 -3.67
CA ARG A 320 -30.01 -11.40 -5.07
C ARG A 320 -30.45 -9.94 -5.16
N ASP A 321 -31.52 -9.58 -4.44
CA ASP A 321 -32.12 -8.25 -4.55
C ASP A 321 -31.22 -7.19 -3.92
N GLU A 322 -30.59 -7.50 -2.78
CA GLU A 322 -29.56 -6.66 -2.15
C GLU A 322 -28.30 -6.52 -3.03
N ALA A 323 -27.81 -7.61 -3.62
CA ALA A 323 -26.65 -7.59 -4.51
C ALA A 323 -26.90 -6.68 -5.73
N ARG A 324 -28.09 -6.77 -6.34
CA ARG A 324 -28.46 -5.97 -7.51
C ARG A 324 -28.46 -4.49 -7.18
N GLU A 325 -29.04 -4.12 -6.04
CA GLU A 325 -29.11 -2.74 -5.62
C GLU A 325 -27.71 -2.20 -5.24
N LEU A 326 -26.91 -2.97 -4.50
CA LEU A 326 -25.53 -2.61 -4.16
C LEU A 326 -24.65 -2.44 -5.40
N ALA A 327 -24.78 -3.32 -6.40
CA ALA A 327 -24.02 -3.24 -7.65
C ALA A 327 -24.30 -1.93 -8.40
N ARG A 328 -25.59 -1.53 -8.50
CA ARG A 328 -25.99 -0.26 -9.15
C ARG A 328 -25.41 0.96 -8.43
N ARG A 329 -25.46 0.96 -7.09
CA ARG A 329 -24.91 2.05 -6.27
C ARG A 329 -23.40 2.16 -6.45
N LEU A 330 -22.66 1.05 -6.33
CA LEU A 330 -21.22 1.04 -6.55
C LEU A 330 -20.88 1.50 -7.98
N ALA A 331 -21.58 1.03 -9.00
CA ALA A 331 -21.37 1.48 -10.38
C ALA A 331 -21.63 2.97 -10.58
N GLY A 332 -22.58 3.56 -9.84
CA GLY A 332 -22.83 5.00 -9.81
C GLY A 332 -21.68 5.82 -9.19
N ASN A 333 -20.96 5.25 -8.22
CA ASN A 333 -19.92 5.94 -7.47
C ASN A 333 -18.52 5.86 -8.11
N VAL A 334 -18.19 4.76 -8.79
CA VAL A 334 -16.83 4.51 -9.33
C VAL A 334 -16.48 5.39 -10.55
N GLY A 335 -17.46 6.11 -11.12
CA GLY A 335 -17.30 6.90 -12.37
C GLY A 335 -16.62 8.28 -12.25
N ARG A 336 -16.29 8.78 -11.06
CA ARG A 336 -15.64 10.10 -10.88
C ARG A 336 -14.13 9.96 -10.69
N THR A 337 -13.42 9.42 -11.67
CA THR A 337 -11.95 9.30 -11.56
C THR A 337 -11.25 10.57 -12.04
N ALA A 338 -11.77 11.29 -13.04
CA ALA A 338 -11.08 12.36 -13.77
C ALA A 338 -10.35 13.40 -12.90
N ASP A 339 -10.96 13.82 -11.78
CA ASP A 339 -10.46 14.91 -10.93
C ASP A 339 -9.88 14.45 -9.58
N ARG A 340 -9.65 13.13 -9.41
CA ARG A 340 -9.09 12.57 -8.18
C ARG A 340 -7.88 11.69 -8.39
N THR A 341 -7.15 11.47 -7.30
CA THR A 341 -6.15 10.41 -7.17
C THR A 341 -6.81 9.06 -7.41
N VAL A 342 -6.17 8.27 -8.26
CA VAL A 342 -6.56 6.90 -8.62
C VAL A 342 -5.64 5.95 -7.90
N PHE A 343 -6.21 5.12 -7.04
CA PHE A 343 -5.55 3.94 -6.48
C PHE A 343 -5.97 2.76 -7.35
N ALA A 344 -5.09 2.39 -8.29
CA ALA A 344 -5.46 1.50 -9.39
C ALA A 344 -5.92 0.12 -8.90
N ASP A 345 -5.33 -0.38 -7.82
CA ASP A 345 -5.74 -1.60 -7.14
C ASP A 345 -7.16 -1.54 -6.56
N ARG A 346 -7.50 -0.50 -5.80
CA ARG A 346 -8.83 -0.31 -5.20
C ARG A 346 -9.91 -0.13 -6.24
N ASP A 347 -9.67 0.79 -7.17
CA ASP A 347 -10.63 1.10 -8.23
C ASP A 347 -10.89 -0.16 -9.08
N ALA A 348 -9.85 -0.95 -9.38
CA ALA A 348 -10.00 -2.21 -10.10
C ALA A 348 -10.68 -3.31 -9.27
N TYR A 349 -10.40 -3.42 -7.97
CA TYR A 349 -11.08 -4.39 -7.10
C TYR A 349 -12.59 -4.16 -7.08
N VAL A 350 -13.02 -2.90 -6.88
CA VAL A 350 -14.44 -2.53 -6.90
C VAL A 350 -15.04 -2.80 -8.29
N LEU A 351 -14.36 -2.41 -9.37
CA LEU A 351 -14.83 -2.68 -10.74
C LEU A 351 -14.96 -4.19 -11.01
N GLY A 352 -13.98 -4.99 -10.62
CA GLY A 352 -14.01 -6.44 -10.76
C GLY A 352 -15.21 -7.05 -10.04
N ALA A 353 -15.47 -6.65 -8.79
CA ALA A 353 -16.63 -7.08 -8.03
C ALA A 353 -17.96 -6.72 -8.72
N ILE A 354 -18.09 -5.49 -9.22
CA ILE A 354 -19.29 -5.06 -9.96
C ILE A 354 -19.46 -5.88 -11.25
N LEU A 355 -18.40 -6.09 -12.01
CA LEU A 355 -18.43 -6.80 -13.29
C LEU A 355 -18.83 -8.28 -13.10
N ASP A 356 -18.19 -8.98 -12.16
CA ASP A 356 -18.51 -10.37 -11.86
C ASP A 356 -19.96 -10.48 -11.34
N ALA A 357 -20.39 -9.59 -10.45
CA ALA A 357 -21.76 -9.61 -9.91
C ALA A 357 -22.82 -9.28 -10.96
N ALA A 358 -22.61 -8.23 -11.77
CA ALA A 358 -23.56 -7.82 -12.80
C ALA A 358 -23.77 -8.90 -13.86
N ALA A 359 -22.72 -9.66 -14.19
CA ALA A 359 -22.81 -10.81 -15.09
C ALA A 359 -23.71 -11.91 -14.51
N VAL A 360 -23.53 -12.28 -13.24
CA VAL A 360 -24.35 -13.32 -12.57
C VAL A 360 -25.80 -12.88 -12.37
N LEU A 361 -26.03 -11.59 -12.11
CA LEU A 361 -27.36 -11.00 -11.89
C LEU A 361 -28.10 -10.66 -13.18
N SER A 362 -27.46 -10.84 -14.35
CA SER A 362 -27.97 -10.43 -15.67
C SER A 362 -28.33 -8.94 -15.74
N ASP A 363 -27.61 -8.06 -15.02
CA ASP A 363 -27.84 -6.61 -15.02
C ASP A 363 -26.98 -5.92 -16.10
N SER A 364 -27.52 -5.86 -17.32
CA SER A 364 -26.83 -5.28 -18.48
C SER A 364 -26.49 -3.79 -18.33
N GLY A 365 -27.31 -3.03 -17.59
CA GLY A 365 -27.10 -1.58 -17.40
C GLY A 365 -25.90 -1.32 -16.47
N THR A 366 -25.83 -2.06 -15.37
CA THR A 366 -24.69 -2.02 -14.45
C THR A 366 -23.42 -2.51 -15.13
N LEU A 367 -23.51 -3.60 -15.92
CA LEU A 367 -22.38 -4.13 -16.68
C LEU A 367 -21.82 -3.10 -17.68
N LEU A 368 -22.68 -2.44 -18.45
CA LEU A 368 -22.27 -1.41 -19.42
C LEU A 368 -21.53 -0.25 -18.72
N ARG A 369 -22.08 0.23 -17.61
CA ARG A 369 -21.48 1.33 -16.83
C ARG A 369 -20.12 0.94 -16.26
N ALA A 370 -20.02 -0.23 -15.63
CA ALA A 370 -18.77 -0.70 -15.05
C ALA A 370 -17.66 -0.86 -16.10
N ARG A 371 -18.00 -1.37 -17.29
CA ARG A 371 -17.06 -1.50 -18.41
C ARG A 371 -16.58 -0.15 -18.93
N ALA A 372 -17.47 0.82 -19.10
CA ALA A 372 -17.08 2.18 -19.52
C ALA A 372 -16.13 2.85 -18.50
N THR A 373 -16.36 2.59 -17.21
CA THR A 373 -15.49 3.06 -16.13
C THR A 373 -14.14 2.34 -16.13
N LEU A 374 -14.11 1.02 -16.36
CA LEU A 374 -12.87 0.26 -16.54
C LEU A 374 -12.06 0.78 -17.72
N ASP A 375 -12.68 1.06 -18.86
CA ASP A 375 -12.00 1.65 -20.02
C ASP A 375 -11.38 3.03 -19.68
N SER A 376 -12.06 3.80 -18.82
CA SER A 376 -11.55 5.09 -18.35
C SER A 376 -10.37 4.93 -17.39
N LEU A 377 -10.42 3.93 -16.50
CA LEU A 377 -9.31 3.57 -15.63
C LEU A 377 -8.09 3.15 -16.47
N LEU A 378 -8.27 2.21 -17.40
CA LEU A 378 -7.20 1.69 -18.26
C LEU A 378 -6.51 2.78 -19.07
N ARG A 379 -7.26 3.77 -19.59
CA ARG A 379 -6.66 4.94 -20.28
C ARG A 379 -5.68 5.74 -19.42
N ARG A 380 -5.81 5.68 -18.09
CA ARG A 380 -4.97 6.44 -17.16
C ARG A 380 -3.82 5.63 -16.60
N VAL A 381 -4.06 4.35 -16.31
CA VAL A 381 -3.13 3.53 -15.52
C VAL A 381 -2.39 2.47 -16.34
N TYR A 382 -2.87 2.13 -17.54
CA TYR A 382 -2.32 1.03 -18.33
C TYR A 382 -1.68 1.51 -19.63
N ALA A 383 -0.53 0.92 -19.94
CA ALA A 383 0.09 0.96 -21.26
C ALA A 383 0.80 -0.37 -21.52
N ARG A 384 0.70 -0.89 -22.75
CA ARG A 384 1.24 -2.21 -23.10
C ARG A 384 2.73 -2.34 -22.73
N GLY A 385 3.09 -3.42 -22.06
CA GLY A 385 4.44 -3.74 -21.59
C GLY A 385 4.93 -2.93 -20.39
N ARG A 386 4.11 -2.00 -19.87
CA ARG A 386 4.43 -1.14 -18.72
C ARG A 386 3.60 -1.57 -17.52
N ALA A 387 4.22 -1.53 -16.34
CA ALA A 387 3.50 -1.77 -15.10
C ALA A 387 2.49 -0.66 -14.83
N VAL A 388 1.30 -1.06 -14.35
CA VAL A 388 0.26 -0.19 -13.80
C VAL A 388 0.79 0.52 -12.56
N ARG A 389 0.33 1.75 -12.35
CA ARG A 389 0.61 2.52 -11.14
C ARG A 389 -0.68 3.22 -10.71
N HIS A 390 -0.76 3.57 -9.43
CA HIS A 390 -1.62 4.64 -8.98
C HIS A 390 -1.43 5.90 -9.87
N VAL A 391 -2.40 6.81 -9.95
CA VAL A 391 -2.25 8.07 -10.68
C VAL A 391 -2.68 9.21 -9.78
N ALA A 392 -1.72 10.03 -9.37
CA ALA A 392 -2.01 11.18 -8.55
C ALA A 392 -2.44 12.39 -9.39
N GLY A 393 -3.34 13.23 -8.85
CA GLY A 393 -3.91 14.38 -9.57
C GLY A 393 -2.90 15.45 -10.02
N GLY A 394 -1.67 15.43 -9.47
CA GLY A 394 -0.62 16.43 -9.69
C GLY A 394 0.65 15.93 -10.41
N GLY A 395 0.66 14.73 -10.98
CA GLY A 395 1.69 14.36 -11.97
C GLY A 395 2.95 13.61 -11.51
N ALA A 396 2.91 12.81 -10.44
CA ALA A 396 3.91 11.74 -10.32
C ALA A 396 3.34 10.49 -9.63
N PRO A 397 3.16 9.40 -10.37
CA PRO A 397 3.09 8.09 -9.76
C PRO A 397 4.44 7.39 -9.86
N ASP A 398 5.15 7.28 -8.75
CA ASP A 398 6.57 6.88 -8.82
C ASP A 398 6.76 5.35 -8.79
N ARG A 399 5.72 4.56 -8.42
CA ARG A 399 5.91 3.13 -8.11
C ARG A 399 4.83 2.23 -8.68
N ALA A 400 5.29 1.06 -9.14
CA ALA A 400 4.44 -0.04 -9.54
C ALA A 400 4.37 -1.04 -8.41
N LEU A 401 3.15 -1.38 -8.00
CA LEU A 401 2.88 -2.32 -6.92
C LEU A 401 2.26 -3.60 -7.49
N LEU A 402 2.45 -4.73 -6.78
CA LEU A 402 1.84 -6.01 -7.13
C LEU A 402 0.32 -5.91 -7.18
N GLY A 403 -0.28 -5.26 -6.18
CA GLY A 403 -1.72 -5.07 -6.06
C GLY A 403 -2.33 -4.41 -7.30
N ASP A 404 -1.68 -3.37 -7.82
CA ASP A 404 -2.11 -2.65 -9.03
C ASP A 404 -2.23 -3.59 -10.23
N GLN A 405 -1.20 -4.40 -10.47
CA GLN A 405 -1.20 -5.29 -11.64
C GLN A 405 -2.28 -6.35 -11.50
N VAL A 406 -2.36 -6.95 -10.31
CA VAL A 406 -3.20 -8.11 -10.03
C VAL A 406 -4.68 -7.75 -10.03
N GLN A 407 -5.06 -6.62 -9.42
CA GLN A 407 -6.46 -6.18 -9.39
C GLN A 407 -6.92 -5.67 -10.76
N VAL A 408 -6.07 -4.93 -11.50
CA VAL A 408 -6.42 -4.52 -12.87
C VAL A 408 -6.55 -5.73 -13.80
N ALA A 409 -5.65 -6.73 -13.69
CA ALA A 409 -5.77 -7.97 -14.44
C ALA A 409 -7.07 -8.71 -14.10
N TRP A 410 -7.43 -8.79 -12.81
CA TRP A 410 -8.70 -9.39 -12.38
C TRP A 410 -9.92 -8.67 -12.98
N ALA A 411 -9.98 -7.34 -12.87
CA ALA A 411 -11.08 -6.55 -13.43
C ALA A 411 -11.20 -6.71 -14.95
N CYS A 412 -10.06 -6.82 -15.66
CA CYS A 412 -10.05 -7.11 -17.09
C CYS A 412 -10.57 -8.52 -17.38
N LEU A 413 -10.22 -9.53 -16.60
CA LEU A 413 -10.77 -10.88 -16.77
C LEU A 413 -12.27 -10.94 -16.46
N ALA A 414 -12.73 -10.20 -15.44
CA ALA A 414 -14.17 -10.03 -15.16
C ALA A 414 -14.90 -9.40 -16.34
N ALA A 415 -14.34 -8.33 -16.94
CA ALA A 415 -14.90 -7.72 -18.14
C ALA A 415 -14.87 -8.67 -19.35
N ARG A 416 -13.78 -9.44 -19.53
CA ARG A 416 -13.61 -10.43 -20.60
C ARG A 416 -14.70 -11.49 -20.53
N ASP A 417 -14.92 -12.06 -19.35
CA ASP A 417 -15.91 -13.13 -19.16
C ASP A 417 -17.34 -12.61 -19.33
N ALA A 418 -17.63 -11.40 -18.84
CA ALA A 418 -18.96 -10.81 -18.93
C ALA A 418 -19.31 -10.28 -20.34
N SER A 419 -18.32 -9.89 -21.16
CA SER A 419 -18.54 -9.25 -22.47
C SER A 419 -18.13 -10.06 -23.68
N GLY A 420 -17.23 -11.04 -23.52
CA GLY A 420 -16.61 -11.75 -24.64
C GLY A 420 -15.62 -10.90 -25.46
N GLU A 421 -15.27 -9.68 -25.05
CA GLU A 421 -14.32 -8.82 -25.78
C GLU A 421 -12.86 -9.21 -25.55
N ARG A 422 -12.11 -9.49 -26.64
CA ARG A 422 -10.74 -10.06 -26.53
C ARG A 422 -9.73 -9.13 -25.90
N ARG A 423 -9.89 -7.82 -26.12
CA ARG A 423 -8.98 -6.78 -25.63
C ARG A 423 -8.72 -6.85 -24.13
N TYR A 424 -9.71 -7.19 -23.31
CA TYR A 424 -9.51 -7.26 -21.86
C TYR A 424 -8.65 -8.47 -21.46
N GLY A 425 -8.83 -9.62 -22.12
CA GLY A 425 -7.97 -10.79 -21.91
C GLY A 425 -6.52 -10.49 -22.29
N GLU A 426 -6.31 -9.77 -23.41
CA GLU A 426 -4.98 -9.36 -23.86
C GLU A 426 -4.29 -8.42 -22.86
N VAL A 427 -5.03 -7.52 -22.20
CA VAL A 427 -4.53 -6.66 -21.12
C VAL A 427 -4.11 -7.52 -19.91
N ALA A 428 -4.95 -8.47 -19.50
CA ALA A 428 -4.62 -9.34 -18.37
C ALA A 428 -3.37 -10.19 -18.62
N GLU A 429 -3.24 -10.78 -19.81
CA GLU A 429 -2.03 -11.50 -20.22
C GLU A 429 -0.78 -10.61 -20.23
N ASP A 430 -0.93 -9.35 -20.67
CA ASP A 430 0.16 -8.38 -20.66
C ASP A 430 0.62 -8.04 -19.24
N LEU A 431 -0.31 -7.83 -18.32
CA LEU A 431 0.00 -7.58 -16.92
C LEU A 431 0.63 -8.81 -16.25
N VAL A 432 0.22 -10.03 -16.63
CA VAL A 432 0.89 -11.24 -16.16
C VAL A 432 2.32 -11.35 -16.68
N ARG A 433 2.62 -10.91 -17.91
CA ARG A 433 4.01 -10.80 -18.38
C ARG A 433 4.81 -9.77 -17.58
N VAL A 434 4.19 -8.65 -17.19
CA VAL A 434 4.82 -7.65 -16.31
C VAL A 434 5.10 -8.23 -14.92
N LEU A 435 4.15 -8.98 -14.35
CA LEU A 435 4.33 -9.66 -13.06
C LEU A 435 5.56 -10.58 -13.07
N GLU A 436 5.70 -11.40 -14.11
CA GLU A 436 6.86 -12.29 -14.28
C GLU A 436 8.17 -11.53 -14.40
N ARG A 437 8.17 -10.44 -15.16
CA ARG A 437 9.38 -9.67 -15.43
C ARG A 437 9.87 -8.91 -14.20
N ASP A 438 8.94 -8.25 -13.48
CA ASP A 438 9.30 -7.19 -12.54
C ASP A 438 9.10 -7.58 -11.06
N PHE A 439 8.20 -8.54 -10.77
CA PHE A 439 7.76 -8.86 -9.42
C PHE A 439 8.07 -10.29 -8.99
N ALA A 440 8.21 -11.24 -9.92
CA ALA A 440 8.46 -12.63 -9.59
C ALA A 440 9.76 -12.84 -8.79
N ASP A 441 9.70 -13.75 -7.82
CA ASP A 441 10.87 -14.25 -7.11
C ASP A 441 11.43 -15.49 -7.81
N SER A 442 12.57 -15.31 -8.49
CA SER A 442 13.30 -16.39 -9.16
C SER A 442 13.81 -17.49 -8.22
N GLY A 443 13.92 -17.22 -6.91
CA GLY A 443 14.47 -18.15 -5.92
C GLY A 443 13.44 -19.06 -5.24
N SER A 444 12.22 -18.56 -4.98
CA SER A 444 11.22 -19.30 -4.19
C SER A 444 9.77 -19.21 -4.68
N ALA A 445 9.55 -18.79 -5.93
CA ALA A 445 8.24 -18.60 -6.56
C ALA A 445 7.37 -17.53 -5.86
N GLY A 446 6.24 -17.16 -6.48
CA GLY A 446 5.42 -16.02 -6.06
C GLY A 446 6.04 -14.67 -6.40
N TYR A 447 5.40 -13.60 -5.92
CA TYR A 447 5.64 -12.23 -6.35
C TYR A 447 5.86 -11.31 -5.15
N TYR A 448 6.86 -10.44 -5.27
CA TYR A 448 7.09 -9.36 -4.33
C TYR A 448 6.05 -8.25 -4.49
N ASP A 449 5.80 -7.50 -3.42
CA ASP A 449 4.95 -6.31 -3.36
C ASP A 449 5.42 -5.17 -4.27
N ALA A 450 6.74 -5.04 -4.44
CA ALA A 450 7.37 -3.97 -5.20
C ALA A 450 8.48 -4.47 -6.16
N VAL A 451 8.74 -3.67 -7.21
CA VAL A 451 9.75 -3.98 -8.23
C VAL A 451 11.19 -3.95 -7.67
N ALA A 452 12.06 -4.85 -8.14
CA ALA A 452 13.41 -5.03 -7.60
C ALA A 452 14.36 -3.84 -7.82
N THR A 453 14.02 -2.95 -8.76
CA THR A 453 14.79 -1.76 -9.14
C THR A 453 14.36 -0.50 -8.39
N ASP A 454 13.35 -0.59 -7.52
CA ASP A 454 12.94 0.54 -6.69
C ASP A 454 14.10 0.95 -5.76
N ARG A 455 14.69 2.11 -6.07
CA ARG A 455 15.89 2.62 -5.43
C ARG A 455 15.63 3.11 -4.01
N ALA A 456 14.37 3.34 -3.62
CA ALA A 456 13.99 3.97 -2.36
C ALA A 456 13.53 2.97 -1.29
N VAL A 457 13.59 1.66 -1.59
CA VAL A 457 13.45 0.58 -0.59
C VAL A 457 14.67 -0.34 -0.74
N PRO A 458 15.43 -0.60 0.34
CA PRO A 458 16.47 -1.62 0.25
C PRO A 458 15.86 -2.96 -0.17
N ARG A 459 16.51 -3.72 -1.06
CA ARG A 459 15.98 -5.02 -1.55
C ARG A 459 15.64 -5.99 -0.43
N SER A 460 16.32 -5.87 0.72
CA SER A 460 16.11 -6.63 1.96
C SER A 460 14.79 -6.35 2.67
N VAL A 461 13.88 -5.55 2.09
CA VAL A 461 12.63 -5.14 2.74
C VAL A 461 11.38 -5.41 1.90
N ARG A 462 11.52 -5.98 0.68
CA ARG A 462 10.36 -6.41 -0.12
C ARG A 462 9.65 -7.59 0.53
N ALA A 463 8.33 -7.58 0.47
CA ALA A 463 7.46 -8.59 1.05
C ALA A 463 6.74 -9.39 -0.05
N LYS A 464 6.23 -10.57 0.29
CA LYS A 464 5.32 -11.35 -0.58
C LYS A 464 3.94 -11.33 0.07
N PRO A 465 3.09 -10.34 -0.24
CA PRO A 465 1.83 -10.19 0.45
C PRO A 465 0.91 -11.35 0.09
N VAL A 466 0.42 -12.06 1.10
CA VAL A 466 -0.48 -13.23 0.96
C VAL A 466 -1.71 -13.13 1.86
N LEU A 467 -1.62 -12.37 2.95
CA LEU A 467 -2.70 -12.18 3.90
C LEU A 467 -3.60 -11.02 3.45
N ASP A 468 -4.88 -11.17 3.76
CA ASP A 468 -5.88 -10.13 3.60
C ASP A 468 -5.60 -8.96 4.56
N ASP A 469 -5.74 -7.77 4.01
CA ASP A 469 -5.69 -6.48 4.70
C ASP A 469 -6.86 -5.65 4.15
N LEU A 470 -6.60 -4.50 3.52
CA LEU A 470 -7.64 -3.74 2.82
C LEU A 470 -8.12 -4.38 1.51
N LEU A 471 -7.29 -5.26 0.95
CA LEU A 471 -7.51 -5.96 -0.29
C LEU A 471 -7.13 -7.44 -0.10
N PRO A 472 -7.57 -8.33 -1.00
CA PRO A 472 -7.14 -9.71 -0.96
C PRO A 472 -5.62 -9.82 -1.08
N GLY A 473 -5.03 -10.80 -0.40
CA GLY A 473 -3.59 -11.04 -0.46
C GLY A 473 -3.06 -11.11 -1.90
N GLY A 474 -2.06 -10.27 -2.23
CA GLY A 474 -1.61 -10.09 -3.62
C GLY A 474 -1.18 -11.37 -4.33
N ASN A 475 -0.48 -12.27 -3.64
CA ASN A 475 -0.07 -13.57 -4.19
C ASN A 475 -1.25 -14.56 -4.31
N ALA A 476 -2.20 -14.52 -3.38
CA ALA A 476 -3.43 -15.32 -3.49
C ALA A 476 -4.20 -14.92 -4.74
N TRP A 477 -4.37 -13.62 -4.94
CA TRP A 477 -5.13 -13.09 -6.08
C TRP A 477 -4.39 -13.24 -7.41
N ALA A 478 -3.05 -13.11 -7.42
CA ALA A 478 -2.23 -13.42 -8.59
C ALA A 478 -2.42 -14.89 -9.02
N GLY A 479 -2.46 -15.83 -8.07
CA GLY A 479 -2.78 -17.22 -8.34
C GLY A 479 -4.16 -17.39 -8.98
N ARG A 480 -5.20 -16.70 -8.50
CA ARG A 480 -6.54 -16.74 -9.10
C ARG A 480 -6.58 -16.14 -10.51
N VAL A 481 -5.86 -15.05 -10.77
CA VAL A 481 -5.69 -14.48 -12.12
C VAL A 481 -5.09 -15.52 -13.07
N LEU A 482 -4.06 -16.24 -12.62
CA LEU A 482 -3.42 -17.31 -13.39
C LEU A 482 -4.39 -18.48 -13.64
N LEU A 483 -5.15 -18.93 -12.65
CA LEU A 483 -6.17 -19.99 -12.84
C LEU A 483 -7.24 -19.56 -13.84
N ARG A 484 -7.74 -18.33 -13.73
CA ARG A 484 -8.74 -17.77 -14.66
C ARG A 484 -8.19 -17.66 -16.08
N LEU A 485 -6.92 -17.29 -16.26
CA LEU A 485 -6.25 -17.33 -17.56
C LEU A 485 -6.03 -18.76 -18.08
N ALA A 486 -5.70 -19.71 -17.22
CA ALA A 486 -5.57 -21.12 -17.61
C ALA A 486 -6.89 -21.65 -18.19
N ARG A 487 -8.03 -21.31 -17.55
CA ARG A 487 -9.38 -21.65 -18.04
C ARG A 487 -9.71 -20.96 -19.36
N LEU A 488 -9.36 -19.68 -19.50
CA LEU A 488 -9.68 -18.90 -20.69
C LEU A 488 -8.85 -19.32 -21.93
N THR A 489 -7.59 -19.68 -21.73
CA THR A 489 -6.61 -19.92 -22.81
C THR A 489 -6.36 -21.41 -23.09
N GLY A 490 -6.65 -22.28 -22.12
CA GLY A 490 -6.23 -23.68 -22.14
C GLY A 490 -4.74 -23.91 -21.88
N ASP A 491 -3.96 -22.86 -21.60
CA ASP A 491 -2.52 -22.99 -21.36
C ASP A 491 -2.23 -23.49 -19.92
N ALA A 492 -1.78 -24.73 -19.83
CA ALA A 492 -1.40 -25.38 -18.58
C ALA A 492 -0.21 -24.70 -17.87
N GLN A 493 0.57 -23.84 -18.54
CA GLN A 493 1.63 -23.07 -17.90
C GLN A 493 1.10 -22.12 -16.83
N TYR A 494 -0.05 -21.47 -17.07
CA TYR A 494 -0.67 -20.59 -16.08
C TYR A 494 -1.07 -21.37 -14.83
N ARG A 495 -1.66 -22.55 -14.98
CA ARG A 495 -2.04 -23.42 -13.86
C ARG A 495 -0.82 -23.85 -13.03
N ARG A 496 0.25 -24.31 -13.69
CA ARG A 496 1.51 -24.67 -12.99
C ARG A 496 2.11 -23.48 -12.23
N ARG A 497 2.03 -22.28 -12.81
CA ARG A 497 2.49 -21.05 -12.15
C ARG A 497 1.61 -20.65 -10.97
N ALA A 498 0.30 -20.86 -11.06
CA ALA A 498 -0.62 -20.64 -9.94
C ALA A 498 -0.26 -21.56 -8.76
N GLU A 499 -0.10 -22.86 -9.02
CA GLU A 499 0.30 -23.85 -8.02
C GLU A 499 1.65 -23.49 -7.37
N ALA A 500 2.67 -23.17 -8.17
CA ALA A 500 3.97 -22.73 -7.65
C ALA A 500 3.88 -21.42 -6.83
N THR A 501 2.99 -20.50 -7.22
CA THR A 501 2.74 -19.26 -6.47
C THR A 501 2.17 -19.57 -5.09
N PHE A 502 1.16 -20.44 -5.01
CA PHE A 502 0.56 -20.82 -3.73
C PHE A 502 1.56 -21.57 -2.83
N GLU A 503 2.30 -22.55 -3.37
CA GLU A 503 3.34 -23.27 -2.64
C GLU A 503 4.46 -22.34 -2.13
N GLY A 504 4.80 -21.30 -2.89
CA GLY A 504 5.83 -20.32 -2.53
C GLY A 504 5.48 -19.44 -1.32
N VAL A 505 4.19 -19.34 -0.96
CA VAL A 505 3.70 -18.49 0.14
C VAL A 505 2.91 -19.25 1.22
N ALA A 506 2.66 -20.55 1.04
CA ALA A 506 1.84 -21.37 1.93
C ALA A 506 2.25 -21.31 3.43
N GLY A 507 3.54 -21.25 3.72
CA GLY A 507 4.07 -21.19 5.08
C GLY A 507 3.72 -19.90 5.83
N ALA A 508 3.42 -18.80 5.12
CA ALA A 508 3.05 -17.52 5.72
C ALA A 508 1.56 -17.43 6.11
N VAL A 509 0.78 -18.48 5.82
CA VAL A 509 -0.68 -18.50 6.02
C VAL A 509 -1.08 -19.22 7.31
N VAL A 510 -0.23 -20.12 7.79
CA VAL A 510 -0.52 -21.01 8.93
C VAL A 510 -0.83 -20.20 10.18
N GLY A 511 -2.03 -20.39 10.73
CA GLY A 511 -2.47 -19.75 11.98
C GLY A 511 -2.87 -18.28 11.85
N GLU A 512 -3.00 -17.73 10.64
CA GLU A 512 -3.38 -16.32 10.44
C GLU A 512 -4.91 -16.09 10.41
N GLY A 513 -5.71 -17.14 10.62
CA GLY A 513 -7.17 -17.05 10.81
C GLY A 513 -7.89 -16.43 9.62
N VAL A 514 -8.87 -15.54 9.87
CA VAL A 514 -9.68 -14.90 8.82
C VAL A 514 -8.87 -14.13 7.77
N ARG A 515 -7.64 -13.70 8.10
CA ARG A 515 -6.75 -13.01 7.15
C ARG A 515 -6.14 -13.94 6.10
N ALA A 516 -6.26 -15.25 6.28
CA ALA A 516 -5.86 -16.24 5.30
C ALA A 516 -6.97 -16.54 4.27
N ALA A 517 -8.16 -15.96 4.42
CA ALA A 517 -9.35 -16.45 3.74
C ALA A 517 -9.23 -16.41 2.21
N SER A 518 -8.75 -15.31 1.61
CA SER A 518 -8.58 -15.25 0.15
C SER A 518 -7.56 -16.25 -0.37
N TYR A 519 -6.47 -16.49 0.37
CA TYR A 519 -5.50 -17.53 0.01
C TYR A 519 -6.13 -18.91 0.05
N LEU A 520 -6.88 -19.21 1.11
CA LEU A 520 -7.53 -20.51 1.25
C LEU A 520 -8.57 -20.72 0.14
N ALA A 521 -9.34 -19.70 -0.21
CA ALA A 521 -10.30 -19.75 -1.31
C ALA A 521 -9.59 -19.99 -2.67
N ALA A 522 -8.45 -19.34 -2.90
CA ALA A 522 -7.67 -19.51 -4.12
C ALA A 522 -7.08 -20.93 -4.26
N VAL A 523 -6.56 -21.51 -3.17
CA VAL A 523 -6.07 -22.90 -3.17
C VAL A 523 -7.22 -23.90 -3.36
N GLN A 524 -8.41 -23.61 -2.81
CA GLN A 524 -9.58 -24.44 -3.05
C GLN A 524 -10.00 -24.43 -4.53
N GLU A 525 -9.91 -23.28 -5.21
CA GLU A 525 -10.14 -23.16 -6.65
C GLU A 525 -9.17 -24.05 -7.45
N LEU A 526 -7.87 -24.03 -7.10
CA LEU A 526 -6.86 -24.92 -7.69
C LEU A 526 -7.24 -26.41 -7.57
N PHE A 527 -7.71 -26.83 -6.39
CA PHE A 527 -8.11 -28.22 -6.12
C PHE A 527 -9.37 -28.66 -6.88
N ARG A 528 -10.32 -27.75 -7.15
CA ARG A 528 -11.53 -28.08 -7.93
C ARG A 528 -11.25 -28.36 -9.40
N GLU A 529 -10.16 -27.80 -9.92
CA GLU A 529 -9.73 -27.93 -11.31
C GLU A 529 -8.76 -29.13 -11.54
N ARG A 530 -8.56 -29.99 -10.53
CA ARG A 530 -7.89 -31.29 -10.69
C ARG A 530 -8.94 -32.34 -11.04
#